data_AF-A0A962CYR4-F1
#
_entry.id   AF-A0A962CYR4-F1
#
_cell.length_a   1.000
_cell.length_b   1.000
_cell.length_c   1.000
_cell.angle_alpha   90.00
_cell.angle_beta   90.00
_cell.angle_gamma   90.00
#
_symmetry.space_group_name_H-M   'P 1'
#
loop_
_entity.id
_entity.type
_entity.pdbx_description
1 polymer ?
#
loop_
_entity_poly.entity_id
_entity_poly.type
_entity_poly.pdbx_seq_one_letter_code
_entity_poly.pdbx_strand_id
1 'polypeptide(L)'
;MFGLSTTAHKKHIQAVRRNLTKIASPELLPVCKKTCELFFGGMSVSEIEMHSDSHWAEIINDFVNSIKKYNQQSGYVRVFNPSKEKEGFDNNNTVIQITCPDMPFIVDSVVLALAKNGLAMQLMTHPVANVSRSKSGVLKSAGESGDDFKESWTHIEISRIVDIEKISEIQTALELVINKVTVCVQDWKSMLGKVEEAKNDLVVKDSKSVHGKQLKFIDWLLDDNFTFLGYQYYQIQNNNSESPIVANRDSALGLYRSEAYLKDVDFLIDKDYQIQRQSDLMIITKLNARPRVHREGTLDYVGVVVINDEGNVIAEHRFVGLYTSAAINTRPWDIPYINDKVKGVTKRFKFGEASHTGKHIVHLMETLPRDEIMQSSSD
;
A
#
# COMPACT_ATOMS: atom_id res chain seq x y z
N MET A 1 3.66 19.60 -13.77
CA MET A 1 2.62 19.86 -14.81
C MET A 1 1.82 21.09 -14.36
N PHE A 2 2.34 22.31 -14.53
CA PHE A 2 1.67 23.58 -14.15
C PHE A 2 0.49 23.97 -15.06
N GLY A 3 -0.26 22.99 -15.56
CA GLY A 3 -1.23 23.18 -16.65
C GLY A 3 -2.46 24.01 -16.30
N LEU A 4 -2.75 24.30 -15.03
CA LEU A 4 -4.02 24.91 -14.62
C LEU A 4 -3.90 25.94 -13.48
N SER A 5 -2.74 26.59 -13.31
CA SER A 5 -2.67 27.73 -12.37
C SER A 5 -3.46 28.92 -12.93
N THR A 6 -4.68 29.10 -12.43
CA THR A 6 -5.54 30.23 -12.82
C THR A 6 -4.92 31.56 -12.41
N THR A 7 -5.42 32.67 -12.96
CA THR A 7 -4.98 34.02 -12.55
C THR A 7 -5.11 34.24 -11.04
N ALA A 8 -6.13 33.63 -10.40
CA ALA A 8 -6.31 33.67 -8.95
C ALA A 8 -5.18 32.94 -8.20
N HIS A 9 -4.81 31.72 -8.63
CA HIS A 9 -3.67 30.99 -8.05
C HIS A 9 -2.38 31.83 -8.11
N LYS A 10 -2.09 32.42 -9.28
CA LYS A 10 -0.90 33.27 -9.46
C LYS A 10 -0.88 34.47 -8.50
N LYS A 11 -2.05 35.07 -8.23
CA LYS A 11 -2.17 36.18 -7.28
C LYS A 11 -1.81 35.73 -5.85
N HIS A 12 -2.38 34.61 -5.39
CA HIS A 12 -2.06 34.05 -4.07
C HIS A 12 -0.60 33.64 -3.95
N ILE A 13 -0.06 32.92 -4.95
CA ILE A 13 1.36 32.54 -4.99
C ILE A 13 2.24 33.79 -4.86
N GLN A 14 1.97 34.87 -5.59
CA GLN A 14 2.74 36.11 -5.50
C GLN A 14 2.60 36.80 -4.13
N ALA A 15 1.43 36.75 -3.50
CA ALA A 15 1.22 37.33 -2.17
C ALA A 15 1.94 36.53 -1.08
N VAL A 16 1.81 35.20 -1.07
CA VAL A 16 2.51 34.29 -0.16
C VAL A 16 4.03 34.43 -0.32
N ARG A 17 4.57 34.45 -1.54
CA ARG A 17 6.01 34.64 -1.79
C ARG A 17 6.56 35.97 -1.26
N ARG A 18 5.74 37.04 -1.26
CA ARG A 18 6.10 38.33 -0.66
C ARG A 18 6.17 38.22 0.87
N ASN A 19 5.22 37.54 1.49
CA ASN A 19 5.26 37.30 2.94
C ASN A 19 6.43 36.40 3.34
N LEU A 20 6.72 35.34 2.58
CA LEU A 20 7.88 34.46 2.80
C LEU A 20 9.21 35.22 2.81
N THR A 21 9.34 36.27 1.99
CA THR A 21 10.58 37.09 1.94
C THR A 21 10.82 37.86 3.25
N LYS A 22 9.79 38.04 4.08
CA LYS A 22 9.89 38.71 5.39
C LYS A 22 10.24 37.75 6.53
N ILE A 23 9.89 36.46 6.41
CA ILE A 23 9.93 35.50 7.53
C ILE A 23 10.89 34.32 7.31
N ALA A 24 11.16 33.92 6.06
CA ALA A 24 12.03 32.79 5.78
C ALA A 24 13.50 33.20 5.82
N SER A 25 14.36 32.31 6.30
CA SER A 25 15.81 32.52 6.29
C SER A 25 16.32 32.65 4.84
N PRO A 26 17.36 33.46 4.57
CA PRO A 26 17.90 33.64 3.23
C PRO A 26 18.29 32.33 2.54
N GLU A 27 18.77 31.34 3.32
CA GLU A 27 19.14 30.00 2.86
C GLU A 27 17.93 29.21 2.34
N LEU A 28 16.79 29.24 3.04
CA LEU A 28 15.61 28.43 2.71
C LEU A 28 14.58 29.19 1.85
N LEU A 29 14.68 30.51 1.74
CA LEU A 29 13.71 31.33 1.00
C LEU A 29 13.44 30.82 -0.44
N PRO A 30 14.44 30.39 -1.24
CA PRO A 30 14.17 29.83 -2.57
C PRO A 30 13.31 28.57 -2.50
N VAL A 31 13.61 27.69 -1.55
CA VAL A 31 12.87 26.44 -1.32
C VAL A 31 11.44 26.76 -0.89
N CYS A 32 11.23 27.61 0.13
CA CYS A 32 9.90 28.02 0.58
C CYS A 32 9.06 28.61 -0.56
N LYS A 33 9.66 29.47 -1.40
CA LYS A 33 8.97 30.04 -2.57
C LYS A 33 8.54 28.95 -3.56
N LYS A 34 9.34 27.90 -3.73
CA LYS A 34 8.99 26.78 -4.60
C LYS A 34 7.96 25.86 -3.97
N THR A 35 8.05 25.59 -2.67
CA THR A 35 7.04 24.83 -1.90
C THR A 35 5.66 25.47 -2.04
N CYS A 36 5.57 26.80 -2.03
CA CYS A 36 4.31 27.52 -2.29
C CYS A 36 3.70 27.16 -3.65
N GLU A 37 4.50 27.15 -4.71
CA GLU A 37 4.04 26.78 -6.05
C GLU A 37 3.59 25.32 -6.12
N LEU A 38 4.31 24.43 -5.43
CA LEU A 38 3.99 23.00 -5.36
C LEU A 38 2.69 22.74 -4.59
N PHE A 39 2.54 23.33 -3.39
CA PHE A 39 1.36 23.16 -2.54
C PHE A 39 0.09 23.62 -3.28
N PHE A 40 0.15 24.80 -3.89
CA PHE A 40 -1.02 25.39 -4.55
C PHE A 40 -1.29 24.79 -5.93
N GLY A 41 -0.33 24.05 -6.51
CA GLY A 41 -0.51 23.39 -7.80
C GLY A 41 -1.58 22.29 -7.77
N GLY A 42 -1.82 21.67 -6.61
CA GLY A 42 -2.83 20.62 -6.41
C GLY A 42 -4.10 21.08 -5.68
N MET A 43 -4.16 22.35 -5.25
CA MET A 43 -5.29 22.89 -4.48
C MET A 43 -6.23 23.69 -5.38
N SER A 44 -7.52 23.69 -5.03
CA SER A 44 -8.51 24.63 -5.55
C SER A 44 -8.34 26.03 -4.95
N VAL A 45 -8.92 27.05 -5.60
CA VAL A 45 -8.91 28.42 -5.07
C VAL A 45 -9.61 28.50 -3.72
N SER A 46 -10.71 27.78 -3.53
CA SER A 46 -11.43 27.74 -2.25
C SER A 46 -10.60 27.14 -1.11
N GLU A 47 -9.78 26.13 -1.40
CA GLU A 47 -8.87 25.55 -0.41
C GLU A 47 -7.72 26.52 -0.06
N ILE A 48 -7.20 27.25 -1.04
CA ILE A 48 -6.20 28.31 -0.79
C ILE A 48 -6.82 29.44 0.05
N GLU A 49 -8.06 29.85 -0.24
CA GLU A 49 -8.76 30.91 0.47
C GLU A 49 -9.22 30.53 1.89
N MET A 50 -9.08 29.26 2.31
CA MET A 50 -9.31 28.85 3.72
C MET A 50 -8.39 29.59 4.69
N HIS A 51 -7.21 30.01 4.22
CA HIS A 51 -6.22 30.73 5.01
C HIS A 51 -5.78 32.01 4.32
N SER A 52 -5.32 32.99 5.11
CA SER A 52 -4.73 34.21 4.55
C SER A 52 -3.37 33.94 3.92
N ASP A 53 -2.97 34.78 2.96
CA ASP A 53 -1.66 34.67 2.29
C ASP A 53 -0.46 34.77 3.27
N SER A 54 -0.62 35.47 4.40
CA SER A 54 0.40 35.52 5.44
C SER A 54 0.43 34.21 6.24
N HIS A 55 -0.72 33.63 6.53
CA HIS A 55 -0.80 32.37 7.26
C HIS A 55 -0.19 31.21 6.45
N TRP A 56 -0.50 31.13 5.16
CA TRP A 56 0.14 30.18 4.25
C TRP A 56 1.66 30.32 4.21
N ALA A 57 2.18 31.55 4.25
CA ALA A 57 3.62 31.77 4.30
C ALA A 57 4.23 31.20 5.59
N GLU A 58 3.56 31.33 6.73
CA GLU A 58 4.01 30.77 8.01
C GLU A 58 4.00 29.23 7.97
N ILE A 59 2.91 28.61 7.49
CA ILE A 59 2.80 27.14 7.33
C ILE A 59 3.94 26.60 6.45
N ILE A 60 4.16 27.22 5.29
CA ILE A 60 5.20 26.78 4.35
C ILE A 60 6.59 26.96 4.96
N ASN A 61 6.82 28.06 5.67
CA ASN A 61 8.08 28.30 6.35
C ASN A 61 8.34 27.25 7.44
N ASP A 62 7.36 26.94 8.30
CA ASP A 62 7.47 25.87 9.29
C ASP A 62 7.75 24.52 8.62
N PHE A 63 6.95 24.14 7.63
CA PHE A 63 7.09 22.87 6.93
C PHE A 63 8.52 22.68 6.41
N VAL A 64 9.05 23.66 5.66
CA VAL A 64 10.40 23.59 5.07
C VAL A 64 11.50 23.59 6.15
N ASN A 65 11.34 24.36 7.23
CA ASN A 65 12.28 24.33 8.35
C ASN A 65 12.29 22.96 9.03
N SER A 66 11.13 22.33 9.20
CA SER A 66 10.99 21.03 9.86
C SER A 66 11.73 19.91 9.12
N ILE A 67 11.76 19.97 7.79
CA ILE A 67 12.41 18.96 6.94
C ILE A 67 13.84 19.34 6.54
N LYS A 68 14.39 20.45 7.07
CA LYS A 68 15.72 20.94 6.71
C LYS A 68 16.81 19.87 6.89
N LYS A 69 16.72 19.07 7.96
CA LYS A 69 17.71 18.02 8.33
C LYS A 69 17.20 16.59 8.12
N TYR A 70 16.12 16.43 7.37
CA TYR A 70 15.55 15.11 7.09
C TYR A 70 16.57 14.25 6.30
N ASN A 71 16.86 13.05 6.81
CA ASN A 71 17.94 12.18 6.31
C ASN A 71 17.48 11.08 5.34
N GLN A 72 16.20 11.06 4.96
CA GLN A 72 15.61 10.17 3.96
C GLN A 72 15.64 8.66 4.29
N GLN A 73 16.03 8.26 5.50
CA GLN A 73 16.10 6.83 5.88
C GLN A 73 14.74 6.24 6.27
N SER A 74 13.84 7.06 6.81
CA SER A 74 12.48 6.68 7.24
C SER A 74 11.53 7.84 6.97
N GLY A 75 10.21 7.62 6.93
CA GLY A 75 9.25 8.72 6.82
C GLY A 75 9.35 9.67 8.01
N TYR A 76 9.26 10.97 7.76
CA TYR A 76 9.12 11.99 8.79
C TYR A 76 7.66 12.37 8.94
N VAL A 77 7.07 12.12 10.11
CA VAL A 77 5.68 12.42 10.43
C VAL A 77 5.65 13.27 11.68
N ARG A 78 4.78 14.28 11.70
CA ARG A 78 4.48 15.09 12.89
C ARG A 78 2.99 15.39 12.94
N VAL A 79 2.42 15.26 14.13
CA VAL A 79 1.01 15.62 14.41
C VAL A 79 1.01 16.59 15.58
N PHE A 80 0.42 17.77 15.42
CA PHE A 80 0.54 18.82 16.42
C PHE A 80 -0.61 19.84 16.34
N ASN A 81 -0.88 20.49 17.47
CA ASN A 81 -1.68 21.72 17.51
C ASN A 81 -0.72 22.91 17.41
N PRO A 82 -0.71 23.64 16.29
CA PRO A 82 0.27 24.71 16.06
C PRO A 82 0.10 25.86 17.04
N SER A 83 1.22 26.42 17.49
CA SER A 83 1.26 27.69 18.23
C SER A 83 2.29 28.67 17.67
N LYS A 84 2.03 29.98 17.85
CA LYS A 84 2.98 31.04 17.50
C LYS A 84 4.37 30.86 18.11
N GLU A 85 4.45 30.29 19.31
CA GLU A 85 5.72 30.11 20.02
C GLU A 85 6.57 28.97 19.44
N LYS A 86 5.94 27.87 19.00
CA LYS A 86 6.66 26.66 18.57
C LYS A 86 6.82 26.58 17.07
N GLU A 87 5.74 26.75 16.31
CA GLU A 87 5.73 26.60 14.85
C GLU A 87 5.61 27.95 14.12
N GLY A 88 5.40 29.05 14.84
CA GLY A 88 5.32 30.39 14.25
C GLY A 88 3.95 30.73 13.66
N PHE A 89 2.95 29.85 13.80
CA PHE A 89 1.58 30.07 13.39
C PHE A 89 0.58 29.45 14.37
N ASP A 90 -0.62 30.01 14.44
CA ASP A 90 -1.74 29.41 15.17
C ASP A 90 -2.77 28.89 14.17
N ASN A 91 -3.31 27.71 14.41
CA ASN A 91 -4.42 27.16 13.66
C ASN A 91 -5.41 26.54 14.65
N ASN A 92 -6.71 26.70 14.39
CA ASN A 92 -7.74 26.06 15.18
C ASN A 92 -7.72 24.54 14.97
N ASN A 93 -7.17 24.06 13.85
CA ASN A 93 -7.04 22.64 13.50
C ASN A 93 -5.81 21.98 14.11
N THR A 94 -5.84 20.64 14.20
CA THR A 94 -4.62 19.85 14.36
C THR A 94 -3.99 19.66 12.99
N VAL A 95 -2.68 19.86 12.91
CA VAL A 95 -1.89 19.78 11.68
C VAL A 95 -1.11 18.47 11.65
N ILE A 96 -1.09 17.84 10.49
CA ILE A 96 -0.28 16.67 10.19
C ILE A 96 0.64 17.04 9.03
N GLN A 97 1.95 16.89 9.22
CA GLN A 97 2.92 17.04 8.14
C GLN A 97 3.67 15.72 7.98
N ILE A 98 3.77 15.26 6.73
CA ILE A 98 4.47 14.03 6.35
C ILE A 98 5.47 14.37 5.25
N THR A 99 6.68 13.86 5.37
CA THR A 99 7.71 13.89 4.33
C THR A 99 8.38 12.54 4.24
N CYS A 100 8.32 11.94 3.05
CA CYS A 100 8.94 10.66 2.78
C CYS A 100 9.41 10.60 1.33
N PRO A 101 10.24 9.61 0.95
CA PRO A 101 10.47 9.29 -0.45
C PRO A 101 9.16 9.13 -1.20
N ASP A 102 9.11 9.60 -2.45
CA ASP A 102 7.95 9.44 -3.30
C ASP A 102 7.78 7.98 -3.73
N MET A 103 6.58 7.45 -3.51
CA MET A 103 6.23 6.06 -3.79
C MET A 103 4.72 5.89 -3.94
N PRO A 104 4.26 4.84 -4.64
CA PRO A 104 2.84 4.48 -4.67
C PRO A 104 2.27 4.27 -3.27
N PHE A 105 0.95 4.43 -3.16
CA PHE A 105 0.16 4.11 -1.97
C PHE A 105 0.36 5.01 -0.74
N ILE A 106 0.97 6.19 -0.86
CA ILE A 106 1.10 7.09 0.29
C ILE A 106 -0.26 7.71 0.66
N VAL A 107 -0.88 8.40 -0.30
CA VAL A 107 -2.07 9.22 -0.07
C VAL A 107 -3.24 8.39 0.41
N ASP A 108 -3.58 7.34 -0.34
CA ASP A 108 -4.65 6.41 -0.02
C ASP A 108 -4.46 5.71 1.34
N SER A 109 -3.23 5.31 1.69
CA SER A 109 -2.91 4.72 3.00
C SER A 109 -3.06 5.71 4.15
N VAL A 110 -2.62 6.96 3.97
CA VAL A 110 -2.77 8.02 4.98
C VAL A 110 -4.23 8.37 5.19
N VAL A 111 -4.98 8.58 4.10
CA VAL A 111 -6.43 8.86 4.15
C VAL A 111 -7.17 7.72 4.87
N LEU A 112 -6.81 6.48 4.56
CA LEU A 112 -7.36 5.30 5.23
C LEU A 112 -7.05 5.30 6.74
N ALA A 113 -5.81 5.61 7.11
CA ALA A 113 -5.40 5.64 8.52
C ALA A 113 -6.17 6.69 9.32
N LEU A 114 -6.42 7.87 8.72
CA LEU A 114 -7.22 8.93 9.33
C LEU A 114 -8.69 8.54 9.45
N ALA A 115 -9.29 7.98 8.39
CA ALA A 115 -10.67 7.52 8.39
C ALA A 115 -10.94 6.46 9.47
N LYS A 116 -10.01 5.50 9.64
CA LYS A 116 -10.11 4.47 10.70
C LYS A 116 -10.04 5.01 12.11
N ASN A 117 -9.44 6.18 12.30
CA ASN A 117 -9.40 6.88 13.58
C ASN A 117 -10.58 7.86 13.75
N GLY A 118 -11.55 7.86 12.82
CA GLY A 118 -12.70 8.76 12.87
C GLY A 118 -12.34 10.23 12.60
N LEU A 119 -11.20 10.49 11.96
CA LEU A 119 -10.71 11.84 11.73
C LEU A 119 -11.11 12.35 10.34
N ALA A 120 -11.95 13.37 10.32
CA ALA A 120 -12.30 14.08 9.09
C ALA A 120 -11.20 15.09 8.72
N MET A 121 -10.70 14.97 7.49
CA MET A 121 -9.79 15.95 6.88
C MET A 121 -10.58 17.18 6.43
N GLN A 122 -10.06 18.35 6.76
CA GLN A 122 -10.59 19.63 6.31
C GLN A 122 -9.82 20.17 5.10
N LEU A 123 -8.51 19.87 5.05
CA LEU A 123 -7.62 20.32 4.00
C LEU A 123 -6.49 19.32 3.81
N MET A 124 -6.08 19.07 2.57
CA MET A 124 -4.90 18.25 2.27
C MET A 124 -4.20 18.77 1.00
N THR A 125 -2.88 18.94 1.08
CA THR A 125 -2.02 19.12 -0.09
C THR A 125 -0.86 18.15 -0.01
N HIS A 126 -0.53 17.50 -1.12
CA HIS A 126 0.43 16.38 -1.17
C HIS A 126 1.37 16.42 -2.39
N PRO A 127 2.02 17.55 -2.71
CA PRO A 127 2.87 17.61 -3.89
C PRO A 127 4.07 16.66 -3.82
N VAL A 128 4.51 16.24 -5.01
CA VAL A 128 5.80 15.57 -5.21
C VAL A 128 6.86 16.63 -5.51
N ALA A 129 7.90 16.68 -4.69
CA ALA A 129 9.03 17.58 -4.83
C ALA A 129 10.28 16.79 -5.27
N ASN A 130 10.94 17.22 -6.34
CA ASN A 130 12.30 16.79 -6.65
C ASN A 130 13.25 17.62 -5.80
N VAL A 131 14.05 16.98 -4.96
CA VAL A 131 14.87 17.65 -3.96
C VAL A 131 16.35 17.32 -4.09
N SER A 132 17.18 18.34 -3.93
CA SER A 132 18.62 18.14 -3.76
C SER A 132 18.99 18.35 -2.29
N ARG A 133 19.66 17.36 -1.69
CA ARG A 133 20.17 17.43 -0.32
C ARG A 133 21.69 17.30 -0.29
N SER A 134 22.33 17.87 0.73
CA SER A 134 23.74 17.56 1.02
C SER A 134 23.89 16.09 1.45
N LYS A 135 25.12 15.57 1.46
CA LYS A 135 25.43 14.26 2.05
C LYS A 135 25.04 14.15 3.53
N SER A 136 24.90 15.28 4.23
CA SER A 136 24.44 15.37 5.61
C SER A 136 22.91 15.54 5.75
N GLY A 137 22.14 15.39 4.68
CA GLY A 137 20.67 15.48 4.67
C GLY A 137 20.11 16.91 4.61
N VAL A 138 20.97 17.92 4.46
CA VAL A 138 20.53 19.33 4.47
C VAL A 138 19.89 19.69 3.13
N LEU A 139 18.65 20.18 3.16
CA LEU A 139 17.89 20.60 1.99
C LEU A 139 18.56 21.80 1.28
N LYS A 140 18.89 21.66 -0.01
CA LYS A 140 19.50 22.70 -0.84
C LYS A 140 18.54 23.32 -1.84
N SER A 141 17.72 22.49 -2.49
CA SER A 141 16.74 22.92 -3.48
C SER A 141 15.54 21.98 -3.50
N ALA A 142 14.41 22.48 -4.00
CA ALA A 142 13.22 21.70 -4.32
C ALA A 142 12.62 22.20 -5.64
N GLY A 143 11.95 21.35 -6.41
CA GLY A 143 11.34 21.72 -7.69
C GLY A 143 10.57 20.58 -8.39
N GLU A 144 10.04 20.84 -9.59
CA GLU A 144 9.32 19.84 -10.41
C GLU A 144 10.21 19.10 -11.41
N SER A 145 11.45 19.53 -11.62
CA SER A 145 12.31 19.04 -12.70
C SER A 145 13.76 18.93 -12.27
N GLY A 146 14.33 17.73 -12.44
CA GLY A 146 15.71 17.35 -12.12
C GLY A 146 15.83 15.83 -12.02
N ASP A 147 17.02 15.25 -12.25
CA ASP A 147 17.34 13.83 -12.03
C ASP A 147 17.55 13.50 -10.53
N ASP A 148 16.99 14.34 -9.66
CA ASP A 148 17.14 14.32 -8.22
C ASP A 148 16.11 13.38 -7.54
N PHE A 149 16.33 13.10 -6.27
CA PHE A 149 15.43 12.27 -5.45
C PHE A 149 14.05 12.91 -5.30
N LYS A 150 12.98 12.13 -5.43
CA LYS A 150 11.60 12.59 -5.26
C LYS A 150 11.13 12.35 -3.83
N GLU A 151 10.55 13.38 -3.22
CA GLU A 151 9.88 13.31 -1.92
C GLU A 151 8.41 13.66 -2.09
N SER A 152 7.52 12.93 -1.41
CA SER A 152 6.13 13.35 -1.22
C SER A 152 6.04 14.22 0.02
N TRP A 153 5.59 15.46 -0.15
CA TRP A 153 5.42 16.44 0.91
C TRP A 153 3.94 16.63 1.17
N THR A 154 3.47 16.22 2.34
CA THR A 154 2.04 16.22 2.65
C THR A 154 1.76 17.12 3.85
N HIS A 155 0.80 18.03 3.71
CA HIS A 155 0.23 18.82 4.79
C HIS A 155 -1.27 18.54 4.85
N ILE A 156 -1.76 18.16 6.03
CA ILE A 156 -3.16 17.84 6.28
C ILE A 156 -3.63 18.64 7.49
N GLU A 157 -4.83 19.19 7.40
CA GLU A 157 -5.53 19.76 8.54
C GLU A 157 -6.74 18.92 8.87
N ILE A 158 -6.86 18.56 10.14
CA ILE A 158 -7.98 17.79 10.67
C ILE A 158 -8.64 18.59 11.81
N SER A 159 -9.85 18.18 12.17
CA SER A 159 -10.53 18.75 13.34
C SER A 159 -9.65 18.68 14.59
N ARG A 160 -9.67 19.74 15.40
CA ARG A 160 -8.79 19.88 16.57
C ARG A 160 -8.92 18.68 17.52
N ILE A 161 -7.80 18.04 17.81
CA ILE A 161 -7.65 17.04 18.85
C ILE A 161 -7.15 17.75 20.11
N VAL A 162 -7.95 17.74 21.17
CA VAL A 162 -7.58 18.35 22.46
C VAL A 162 -6.70 17.40 23.29
N ASP A 163 -6.90 16.10 23.11
CA ASP A 163 -6.16 15.06 23.81
C ASP A 163 -4.75 14.85 23.21
N ILE A 164 -3.73 15.10 24.03
CA ILE A 164 -2.33 14.98 23.64
C ILE A 164 -1.92 13.51 23.44
N GLU A 165 -2.50 12.59 24.21
CA GLU A 165 -2.25 11.15 24.03
C GLU A 165 -2.76 10.71 22.66
N LYS A 166 -3.96 11.18 22.29
CA LYS A 166 -4.52 10.92 20.95
C LYS A 166 -3.65 11.48 19.83
N ILE A 167 -3.07 12.68 20.00
CA ILE A 167 -2.11 13.22 19.02
C ILE A 167 -0.92 12.27 18.83
N SER A 168 -0.35 11.77 19.93
CA SER A 168 0.77 10.82 19.89
C SER A 168 0.38 9.51 19.22
N GLU A 169 -0.81 8.96 19.54
CA GLU A 169 -1.31 7.74 18.90
C GLU A 169 -1.43 7.89 17.38
N ILE A 170 -1.97 9.01 16.91
CA ILE A 170 -2.15 9.27 15.48
C ILE A 170 -0.79 9.41 14.78
N GLN A 171 0.17 10.09 15.41
CA GLN A 171 1.52 10.17 14.88
C GLN A 171 2.13 8.78 14.72
N THR A 172 2.13 7.96 15.78
CA THR A 172 2.66 6.59 15.72
C THR A 172 1.93 5.73 14.70
N ALA A 173 0.61 5.87 14.58
CA ALA A 173 -0.18 5.14 13.59
C ALA A 173 0.21 5.52 12.15
N LEU A 174 0.43 6.80 11.88
CA LEU A 174 0.85 7.30 10.56
C LEU A 174 2.30 6.93 10.24
N GLU A 175 3.22 7.02 11.20
CA GLU A 175 4.60 6.55 11.06
C GLU A 175 4.62 5.07 10.68
N LEU A 176 3.82 4.25 11.37
CA LEU A 176 3.67 2.83 11.07
C LEU A 176 3.15 2.59 9.65
N VAL A 177 2.16 3.38 9.22
CA VAL A 177 1.60 3.28 7.85
C VAL A 177 2.65 3.65 6.80
N ILE A 178 3.38 4.75 6.97
CA ILE A 178 4.44 5.14 6.02
C ILE A 178 5.55 4.09 5.97
N ASN A 179 5.94 3.52 7.12
CA ASN A 179 6.94 2.46 7.16
C ASN A 179 6.45 1.19 6.46
N LYS A 180 5.18 0.80 6.64
CA LYS A 180 4.56 -0.32 5.91
C LYS A 180 4.60 -0.11 4.40
N VAL A 181 4.15 1.06 3.92
CA VAL A 181 4.19 1.40 2.49
C VAL A 181 5.62 1.31 1.97
N THR A 182 6.58 1.88 2.73
CA THR A 182 8.00 1.88 2.38
C THR A 182 8.54 0.47 2.15
N VAL A 183 8.33 -0.45 3.11
CA VAL A 183 8.86 -1.81 2.98
C VAL A 183 8.16 -2.60 1.86
N CYS A 184 6.85 -2.39 1.64
CA CYS A 184 6.13 -3.04 0.54
C CYS A 184 6.68 -2.62 -0.82
N VAL A 185 6.90 -1.32 -1.02
CA VAL A 185 7.38 -0.76 -2.29
C VAL A 185 8.85 -1.11 -2.53
N GLN A 186 9.70 -1.01 -1.50
CA GLN A 186 11.13 -1.35 -1.62
C GLN A 186 11.34 -2.83 -1.98
N ASP A 187 10.55 -3.72 -1.39
CA ASP A 187 10.71 -5.17 -1.59
C ASP A 187 9.92 -5.73 -2.76
N TRP A 188 9.12 -4.91 -3.44
CA TRP A 188 8.22 -5.38 -4.51
C TRP A 188 8.94 -6.23 -5.56
N LYS A 189 10.09 -5.77 -6.07
CA LYS A 189 10.89 -6.54 -7.04
C LYS A 189 11.40 -7.87 -6.47
N SER A 190 11.84 -7.86 -5.21
CA SER A 190 12.30 -9.08 -4.53
C SER A 190 11.14 -10.07 -4.35
N MET A 191 9.93 -9.58 -4.04
CA MET A 191 8.73 -10.41 -3.94
C MET A 191 8.39 -11.05 -5.29
N LEU A 192 8.47 -10.31 -6.41
CA LEU A 192 8.28 -10.89 -7.75
C LEU A 192 9.29 -12.02 -8.03
N GLY A 193 10.57 -11.82 -7.66
CA GLY A 193 11.57 -12.88 -7.75
C GLY A 193 11.21 -14.13 -6.95
N LYS A 194 10.62 -13.97 -5.76
CA LYS A 194 10.13 -15.08 -4.95
C LYS A 194 8.91 -15.78 -5.56
N VAL A 195 8.04 -15.07 -6.28
CA VAL A 195 6.94 -15.70 -7.03
C VAL A 195 7.48 -16.58 -8.16
N GLU A 196 8.53 -16.15 -8.86
CA GLU A 196 9.20 -16.96 -9.89
C GLU A 196 9.92 -18.17 -9.28
N GLU A 197 10.55 -18.04 -8.11
CA GLU A 197 11.09 -19.19 -7.36
C GLU A 197 9.97 -20.18 -7.03
N ALA A 198 8.86 -19.71 -6.44
CA ALA A 198 7.72 -20.54 -6.09
C ALA A 198 7.10 -21.27 -7.31
N LYS A 199 7.09 -20.59 -8.47
CA LYS A 199 6.66 -21.17 -9.74
C LYS A 199 7.55 -22.34 -10.18
N ASN A 200 8.86 -22.25 -9.96
CA ASN A 200 9.81 -23.31 -10.28
C ASN A 200 9.73 -24.49 -9.31
N ASP A 201 9.40 -24.22 -8.04
CA ASP A 201 9.24 -25.25 -7.01
C ASP A 201 7.90 -26.00 -7.10
N LEU A 202 6.94 -25.48 -7.88
CA LEU A 202 5.69 -26.17 -8.13
C LEU A 202 5.93 -27.40 -9.02
N VAL A 203 5.75 -28.59 -8.47
CA VAL A 203 5.95 -29.86 -9.19
C VAL A 203 4.66 -30.40 -9.80
N VAL A 204 4.79 -31.34 -10.75
CA VAL A 204 3.69 -32.18 -11.23
C VAL A 204 3.52 -33.37 -10.28
N LYS A 205 2.35 -33.47 -9.63
CA LYS A 205 1.98 -34.57 -8.74
C LYS A 205 1.11 -35.61 -9.45
N ASP A 206 -0.17 -35.30 -9.70
CA ASP A 206 -1.15 -36.24 -10.29
C ASP A 206 -1.78 -35.72 -11.60
N SER A 207 -1.67 -34.43 -11.92
CA SER A 207 -2.30 -33.83 -13.11
C SER A 207 -1.46 -32.73 -13.77
N LYS A 208 -0.86 -33.07 -14.92
CA LYS A 208 -0.16 -32.09 -15.79
C LYS A 208 -1.06 -30.94 -16.24
N SER A 209 -2.36 -31.22 -16.46
CA SER A 209 -3.31 -30.18 -16.87
C SER A 209 -3.59 -29.18 -15.77
N VAL A 210 -3.72 -29.62 -14.51
CA VAL A 210 -3.96 -28.71 -13.38
C VAL A 210 -2.69 -27.93 -13.07
N HIS A 211 -1.53 -28.61 -13.08
CA HIS A 211 -0.22 -27.97 -12.93
C HIS A 211 -0.01 -26.83 -13.95
N GLY A 212 -0.25 -27.09 -15.24
CA GLY A 212 -0.13 -26.05 -16.27
C GLY A 212 -1.09 -24.87 -16.09
N LYS A 213 -2.24 -25.05 -15.41
CA LYS A 213 -3.16 -23.96 -15.07
C LYS A 213 -2.70 -23.17 -13.85
N GLN A 214 -2.12 -23.83 -12.85
CA GLN A 214 -1.50 -23.17 -11.70
C GLN A 214 -0.34 -22.26 -12.16
N LEU A 215 0.51 -22.75 -13.08
CA LEU A 215 1.57 -21.92 -13.67
C LEU A 215 0.99 -20.68 -14.37
N LYS A 216 -0.05 -20.86 -15.20
CA LYS A 216 -0.73 -19.73 -15.86
C LYS A 216 -1.39 -18.76 -14.88
N PHE A 217 -1.85 -19.24 -13.73
CA PHE A 217 -2.41 -18.39 -12.70
C PHE A 217 -1.31 -17.57 -12.02
N ILE A 218 -0.16 -18.18 -11.71
CA ILE A 218 1.01 -17.44 -11.21
C ILE A 218 1.45 -16.36 -12.22
N ASP A 219 1.54 -16.71 -13.50
CA ASP A 219 1.83 -15.75 -14.58
C ASP A 219 0.80 -14.61 -14.62
N TRP A 220 -0.48 -14.95 -14.45
CA TRP A 220 -1.55 -13.96 -14.39
C TRP A 220 -1.39 -13.03 -13.18
N LEU A 221 -1.03 -13.53 -11.99
CA LEU A 221 -0.75 -12.70 -10.81
C LEU A 221 0.40 -11.71 -11.07
N LEU A 222 1.45 -12.17 -11.76
CA LEU A 222 2.62 -11.37 -12.14
C LEU A 222 2.29 -10.29 -13.20
N ASP A 223 1.27 -10.51 -14.02
CA ASP A 223 0.78 -9.59 -15.06
C ASP A 223 -0.16 -8.51 -14.47
N ASP A 224 0.30 -7.82 -13.42
CA ASP A 224 -0.41 -6.71 -12.74
C ASP A 224 -1.82 -7.05 -12.21
N ASN A 225 -2.15 -8.32 -12.02
CA ASN A 225 -3.42 -8.75 -11.40
C ASN A 225 -3.32 -8.86 -9.88
N PHE A 226 -2.12 -8.79 -9.30
CA PHE A 226 -1.92 -8.84 -7.85
C PHE A 226 -0.89 -7.83 -7.36
N THR A 227 -1.28 -7.01 -6.38
CA THR A 227 -0.34 -6.15 -5.65
C THR A 227 0.26 -6.93 -4.49
N PHE A 228 1.48 -7.42 -4.66
CA PHE A 228 2.23 -8.10 -3.60
C PHE A 228 2.66 -7.13 -2.50
N LEU A 229 2.28 -7.42 -1.26
CA LEU A 229 2.57 -6.59 -0.08
C LEU A 229 3.47 -7.29 0.94
N GLY A 230 3.56 -8.62 0.91
CA GLY A 230 4.48 -9.34 1.77
C GLY A 230 4.79 -10.73 1.25
N TYR A 231 5.98 -11.22 1.59
CA TYR A 231 6.40 -12.60 1.38
C TYR A 231 7.16 -13.14 2.60
N GLN A 232 6.96 -14.41 2.91
CA GLN A 232 7.82 -15.15 3.82
C GLN A 232 7.85 -16.64 3.43
N TYR A 233 9.03 -17.24 3.53
CA TYR A 233 9.23 -18.67 3.35
C TYR A 233 9.07 -19.38 4.68
N TYR A 234 8.38 -20.50 4.67
CA TYR A 234 8.17 -21.34 5.84
C TYR A 234 8.69 -22.74 5.57
N GLN A 235 9.35 -23.34 6.56
CA GLN A 235 9.89 -24.70 6.48
C GLN A 235 9.27 -25.57 7.56
N ILE A 236 8.98 -26.81 7.22
CA ILE A 236 8.58 -27.81 8.20
C ILE A 236 9.83 -28.34 8.90
N GLN A 237 9.84 -28.30 10.24
CA GLN A 237 10.89 -28.96 11.02
C GLN A 237 10.45 -30.37 11.40
N ASN A 238 11.29 -31.36 11.09
CA ASN A 238 11.05 -32.77 11.42
C ASN A 238 11.25 -33.11 12.91
N ASN A 239 11.42 -32.12 13.77
CA ASN A 239 11.61 -32.32 15.21
C ASN A 239 10.24 -32.30 15.90
N ASN A 240 10.05 -33.11 16.95
CA ASN A 240 8.83 -33.25 17.76
C ASN A 240 8.36 -31.96 18.49
N SER A 241 8.65 -30.77 17.98
CA SER A 241 8.13 -29.50 18.50
C SER A 241 6.64 -29.34 18.22
N GLU A 242 5.95 -28.66 19.13
CA GLU A 242 4.51 -28.32 19.02
C GLU A 242 4.19 -27.42 17.81
N SER A 243 5.19 -26.75 17.21
CA SER A 243 5.02 -25.97 15.97
C SER A 243 5.65 -26.70 14.78
N PRO A 244 4.85 -27.30 13.88
CA PRO A 244 5.35 -28.07 12.73
C PRO A 244 6.00 -27.21 11.66
N ILE A 245 5.59 -25.94 11.57
CA ILE A 245 6.05 -24.99 10.54
C ILE A 245 6.77 -23.83 11.23
N VAL A 246 7.95 -23.48 10.72
CA VAL A 246 8.77 -22.37 11.23
C VAL A 246 9.03 -21.37 10.12
N ALA A 247 8.75 -20.10 10.42
CA ALA A 247 9.06 -18.98 9.54
C ALA A 247 10.57 -18.83 9.38
N ASN A 248 11.07 -18.84 8.14
CA ASN A 248 12.42 -18.38 7.87
C ASN A 248 12.42 -16.84 7.93
N ARG A 249 12.86 -16.29 9.07
CA ARG A 249 12.86 -14.84 9.32
C ARG A 249 13.72 -14.06 8.33
N ASP A 250 14.80 -14.66 7.83
CA ASP A 250 15.71 -14.01 6.86
C ASP A 250 15.08 -13.87 5.46
N SER A 251 14.02 -14.63 5.19
CA SER A 251 13.25 -14.55 3.94
C SER A 251 12.15 -13.49 3.95
N ALA A 252 11.91 -12.82 5.08
CA ALA A 252 10.78 -11.92 5.26
C ALA A 252 10.92 -10.64 4.41
N LEU A 253 9.90 -10.37 3.61
CA LEU A 253 9.78 -9.20 2.73
C LEU A 253 8.47 -8.46 2.97
N GLY A 254 8.49 -7.15 2.75
CA GLY A 254 7.32 -6.29 2.88
C GLY A 254 6.69 -6.38 4.27
N LEU A 255 5.39 -6.67 4.32
CA LEU A 255 4.62 -6.76 5.57
C LEU A 255 5.12 -7.84 6.55
N TYR A 256 5.89 -8.84 6.12
CA TYR A 256 6.46 -9.84 7.03
C TYR A 256 7.75 -9.39 7.73
N ARG A 257 8.36 -8.26 7.34
CA ARG A 257 9.62 -7.78 7.95
C ARG A 257 9.53 -7.47 9.44
N SER A 258 8.32 -7.25 9.96
CA SER A 258 8.10 -6.96 11.37
C SER A 258 6.74 -7.46 11.81
N GLU A 259 6.66 -8.04 13.01
CA GLU A 259 5.40 -8.37 13.66
C GLU A 259 4.52 -7.13 13.91
N ALA A 260 5.12 -5.93 13.98
CA ALA A 260 4.38 -4.67 14.04
C ALA A 260 3.61 -4.37 12.74
N TYR A 261 4.03 -4.97 11.62
CA TYR A 261 3.39 -4.77 10.32
C TYR A 261 2.30 -5.79 10.07
N LEU A 262 2.59 -7.05 10.36
CA LEU A 262 1.69 -8.18 10.21
C LEU A 262 2.00 -9.21 11.29
N LYS A 263 1.03 -9.47 12.18
CA LYS A 263 1.16 -10.39 13.30
C LYS A 263 0.38 -11.70 13.10
N ASP A 264 -0.75 -11.61 12.39
CA ASP A 264 -1.77 -12.67 12.33
C ASP A 264 -1.92 -13.21 10.92
N VAL A 265 -1.07 -14.16 10.56
CA VAL A 265 -1.36 -15.08 9.46
C VAL A 265 -1.33 -16.49 10.03
N ASP A 266 -2.51 -16.96 10.44
CA ASP A 266 -2.68 -18.32 10.94
C ASP A 266 -2.04 -19.31 9.97
N PHE A 267 -1.38 -20.33 10.51
CA PHE A 267 -0.85 -21.41 9.69
C PHE A 267 -2.01 -22.16 9.04
N LEU A 268 -2.05 -22.15 7.71
CA LEU A 268 -3.08 -22.86 6.94
C LEU A 268 -2.70 -24.33 6.66
N ILE A 269 -1.45 -24.71 6.96
CA ILE A 269 -0.89 -26.03 6.74
C ILE A 269 -0.31 -26.54 8.07
N ASP A 270 -0.51 -27.81 8.37
CA ASP A 270 0.12 -28.55 9.48
C ASP A 270 1.09 -29.60 8.88
N LYS A 271 2.07 -30.11 9.64
CA LYS A 271 2.97 -31.21 9.20
C LYS A 271 2.19 -32.46 8.78
N ASP A 272 1.03 -32.69 9.38
CA ASP A 272 0.19 -33.86 9.09
C ASP A 272 -0.74 -33.63 7.89
N TYR A 273 -0.72 -32.44 7.29
CA TYR A 273 -1.49 -32.13 6.09
C TYR A 273 -0.91 -32.86 4.88
N GLN A 274 -1.64 -33.88 4.42
CA GLN A 274 -1.25 -34.65 3.25
C GLN A 274 -1.80 -34.03 1.97
N ILE A 275 -0.90 -33.64 1.07
CA ILE A 275 -1.25 -33.23 -0.29
C ILE A 275 -1.74 -34.46 -1.05
N GLN A 276 -3.04 -34.48 -1.40
CA GLN A 276 -3.65 -35.59 -2.13
C GLN A 276 -3.69 -35.33 -3.64
N ARG A 277 -3.97 -34.10 -4.03
CA ARG A 277 -4.18 -33.68 -5.43
C ARG A 277 -3.26 -32.54 -5.83
N GLN A 278 -3.00 -32.37 -7.12
CA GLN A 278 -2.27 -31.22 -7.67
C GLN A 278 -2.84 -29.88 -7.18
N SER A 279 -4.17 -29.76 -7.07
CA SER A 279 -4.84 -28.54 -6.60
C SER A 279 -4.44 -28.15 -5.18
N ASP A 280 -4.07 -29.12 -4.34
CA ASP A 280 -3.76 -28.86 -2.94
C ASP A 280 -2.38 -28.19 -2.78
N LEU A 281 -1.56 -28.16 -3.84
CA LEU A 281 -0.26 -27.47 -3.87
C LEU A 281 -0.34 -25.95 -3.98
N MET A 282 -1.54 -25.40 -4.21
CA MET A 282 -1.76 -23.96 -4.31
C MET A 282 -2.96 -23.55 -3.46
N ILE A 283 -2.71 -22.70 -2.46
CA ILE A 283 -3.71 -22.21 -1.52
C ILE A 283 -4.07 -20.78 -1.90
N ILE A 284 -5.36 -20.50 -2.06
CA ILE A 284 -5.89 -19.16 -2.34
C ILE A 284 -6.99 -18.90 -1.33
N THR A 285 -6.79 -17.95 -0.42
CA THR A 285 -7.77 -17.60 0.60
C THR A 285 -7.68 -16.13 1.00
N LYS A 286 -8.58 -15.68 1.88
CA LYS A 286 -8.47 -14.38 2.56
C LYS A 286 -8.00 -14.56 3.98
N LEU A 287 -7.20 -13.60 4.42
CA LEU A 287 -6.78 -13.49 5.81
C LEU A 287 -7.71 -12.55 6.57
N ASN A 288 -7.90 -12.84 7.86
CA ASN A 288 -8.49 -11.90 8.82
C ASN A 288 -7.52 -10.77 9.21
N ALA A 289 -6.52 -10.49 8.37
CA ALA A 289 -5.58 -9.40 8.51
C ALA A 289 -5.91 -8.28 7.52
N ARG A 290 -5.82 -7.03 7.97
CA ARG A 290 -6.03 -5.84 7.12
C ARG A 290 -4.68 -5.14 6.92
N PRO A 291 -4.24 -4.89 5.67
CA PRO A 291 -2.87 -4.44 5.39
C PRO A 291 -2.55 -3.07 6.00
N ARG A 292 -3.58 -2.22 6.15
CA ARG A 292 -3.44 -0.77 6.44
C ARG A 292 -2.53 -0.06 5.41
N VAL A 293 -2.47 -0.60 4.20
CA VAL A 293 -1.70 -0.09 3.05
C VAL A 293 -2.61 -0.13 1.82
N HIS A 294 -2.47 0.87 0.95
CA HIS A 294 -3.17 1.07 -0.32
C HIS A 294 -4.69 1.30 -0.18
N ARG A 295 -5.46 0.35 0.34
CA ARG A 295 -6.92 0.49 0.45
C ARG A 295 -7.53 -0.38 1.54
N GLU A 296 -8.82 -0.16 1.80
CA GLU A 296 -9.60 -1.04 2.66
C GLU A 296 -9.78 -2.42 2.03
N GLY A 297 -9.82 -3.41 2.90
CA GLY A 297 -9.95 -4.81 2.52
C GLY A 297 -9.21 -5.72 3.50
N THR A 298 -9.52 -7.00 3.37
CA THR A 298 -8.70 -8.09 3.91
C THR A 298 -7.56 -8.38 2.96
N LEU A 299 -6.45 -8.89 3.49
CA LEU A 299 -5.37 -9.41 2.67
C LEU A 299 -5.81 -10.68 1.95
N ASP A 300 -5.43 -10.78 0.68
CA ASP A 300 -5.49 -12.01 -0.07
C ASP A 300 -4.19 -12.81 0.18
N TYR A 301 -4.34 -14.12 0.32
CA TYR A 301 -3.28 -15.08 0.57
C TYR A 301 -3.09 -15.96 -0.65
N VAL A 302 -1.85 -16.09 -1.10
CA VAL A 302 -1.44 -17.07 -2.10
C VAL A 302 -0.29 -17.89 -1.52
N GLY A 303 -0.54 -19.17 -1.29
CA GLY A 303 0.45 -20.13 -0.82
C GLY A 303 0.83 -21.09 -1.93
N VAL A 304 2.14 -21.33 -2.11
CA VAL A 304 2.65 -22.40 -2.98
C VAL A 304 3.39 -23.41 -2.11
N VAL A 305 2.87 -24.63 -2.07
CA VAL A 305 3.36 -25.69 -1.21
C VAL A 305 4.48 -26.46 -1.89
N VAL A 306 5.60 -26.63 -1.19
CA VAL A 306 6.74 -27.42 -1.63
C VAL A 306 6.66 -28.79 -0.99
N ILE A 307 6.77 -29.84 -1.81
CA ILE A 307 6.72 -31.24 -1.38
C ILE A 307 8.01 -31.97 -1.70
N ASN A 308 8.31 -33.03 -0.96
CA ASN A 308 9.35 -33.99 -1.32
C ASN A 308 8.85 -35.04 -2.33
N ASP A 309 9.73 -35.95 -2.76
CA ASP A 309 9.41 -37.02 -3.71
C ASP A 309 8.33 -38.00 -3.20
N GLU A 310 8.15 -38.10 -1.88
CA GLU A 310 7.12 -38.93 -1.24
C GLU A 310 5.76 -38.22 -1.18
N GLY A 311 5.70 -36.93 -1.55
CA GLY A 311 4.51 -36.10 -1.51
C GLY A 311 4.24 -35.44 -0.16
N ASN A 312 5.18 -35.50 0.78
CA ASN A 312 5.10 -34.84 2.08
C ASN A 312 5.44 -33.36 1.93
N VAL A 313 4.71 -32.48 2.61
CA VAL A 313 5.02 -31.05 2.64
C VAL A 313 6.34 -30.82 3.37
N ILE A 314 7.22 -30.03 2.78
CA ILE A 314 8.51 -29.65 3.39
C ILE A 314 8.65 -28.13 3.57
N ALA A 315 7.91 -27.34 2.79
CA ALA A 315 7.94 -25.89 2.89
C ALA A 315 6.72 -25.24 2.22
N GLU A 316 6.59 -23.93 2.42
CA GLU A 316 5.57 -23.09 1.79
C GLU A 316 6.16 -21.71 1.44
N HIS A 317 5.95 -21.29 0.19
CA HIS A 317 6.05 -19.89 -0.20
C HIS A 317 4.75 -19.18 0.13
N ARG A 318 4.80 -18.21 1.04
CA ARG A 318 3.63 -17.47 1.48
C ARG A 318 3.65 -16.04 0.97
N PHE A 319 2.68 -15.69 0.14
CA PHE A 319 2.47 -14.33 -0.36
C PHE A 319 1.20 -13.74 0.23
N VAL A 320 1.25 -12.45 0.57
CA VAL A 320 0.09 -11.66 0.93
C VAL A 320 0.01 -10.40 0.09
N GLY A 321 -1.19 -9.98 -0.25
CA GLY A 321 -1.39 -8.81 -1.08
C GLY A 321 -2.86 -8.51 -1.33
N LEU A 322 -3.12 -7.83 -2.44
CA LEU A 322 -4.46 -7.43 -2.86
C LEU A 322 -4.62 -7.66 -4.36
N TYR A 323 -5.72 -8.29 -4.78
CA TYR A 323 -6.08 -8.32 -6.20
C TYR A 323 -6.30 -6.91 -6.75
N THR A 324 -5.76 -6.60 -7.93
CA THR A 324 -5.89 -5.26 -8.50
C THR A 324 -7.31 -5.00 -9.01
N SER A 325 -7.62 -3.75 -9.35
CA SER A 325 -8.89 -3.42 -10.00
C SER A 325 -9.04 -4.14 -11.35
N ALA A 326 -7.95 -4.40 -12.06
CA ALA A 326 -7.97 -5.20 -13.28
C ALA A 326 -8.42 -6.64 -12.98
N ALA A 327 -7.80 -7.27 -11.98
CA ALA A 327 -8.16 -8.61 -11.53
C ALA A 327 -9.61 -8.76 -11.09
N ILE A 328 -10.13 -7.80 -10.32
CA ILE A 328 -11.54 -7.79 -9.86
C ILE A 328 -12.50 -7.66 -11.04
N ASN A 329 -12.11 -7.01 -12.13
CA ASN A 329 -12.96 -6.83 -13.31
C ASN A 329 -12.79 -7.93 -14.36
N THR A 330 -11.80 -8.81 -14.23
CA THR A 330 -11.64 -9.98 -15.10
C THR A 330 -12.81 -10.95 -14.92
N ARG A 331 -13.30 -11.50 -16.04
CA ARG A 331 -14.38 -12.49 -15.97
C ARG A 331 -13.86 -13.75 -15.27
N PRO A 332 -14.60 -14.36 -14.34
CA PRO A 332 -14.15 -15.55 -13.62
C PRO A 332 -13.74 -16.72 -14.53
N TRP A 333 -14.35 -16.80 -15.72
CA TRP A 333 -14.06 -17.77 -16.78
C TRP A 333 -12.69 -17.61 -17.43
N ASP A 334 -12.15 -16.40 -17.39
CA ASP A 334 -10.89 -16.02 -18.03
C ASP A 334 -9.72 -16.08 -17.04
N ILE A 335 -10.01 -16.14 -15.73
CA ILE A 335 -8.98 -16.27 -14.68
C ILE A 335 -8.44 -17.71 -14.70
N PRO A 336 -7.15 -17.94 -15.02
CA PRO A 336 -6.57 -19.28 -15.02
C PRO A 336 -6.70 -19.95 -13.66
N TYR A 337 -6.78 -21.28 -13.63
CA TYR A 337 -6.97 -22.10 -12.42
C TYR A 337 -8.34 -21.93 -11.73
N ILE A 338 -8.83 -20.69 -11.60
CA ILE A 338 -10.16 -20.37 -11.05
C ILE A 338 -11.28 -20.79 -12.01
N ASN A 339 -11.08 -20.65 -13.32
CA ASN A 339 -12.09 -20.99 -14.32
C ASN A 339 -12.57 -22.45 -14.27
N ASP A 340 -11.72 -23.38 -13.82
CA ASP A 340 -12.11 -24.78 -13.62
C ASP A 340 -13.09 -24.95 -12.47
N LYS A 341 -12.96 -24.15 -11.40
CA LYS A 341 -13.94 -24.13 -10.31
C LYS A 341 -15.30 -23.70 -10.84
N VAL A 342 -15.33 -22.62 -11.62
CA VAL A 342 -16.56 -22.09 -12.23
C VAL A 342 -17.21 -23.10 -13.18
N LYS A 343 -16.40 -23.79 -14.00
CA LYS A 343 -16.84 -24.90 -14.87
C LYS A 343 -17.35 -26.11 -14.07
N GLY A 344 -16.70 -26.43 -12.95
CA GLY A 344 -17.11 -27.51 -12.06
C GLY A 344 -18.48 -27.27 -11.44
N VAL A 345 -18.69 -26.05 -10.92
CA VAL A 345 -19.98 -25.60 -10.35
C VAL A 345 -21.08 -25.66 -11.41
N THR A 346 -20.85 -25.11 -12.60
CA THR A 346 -21.86 -25.15 -13.68
C THR A 346 -22.19 -26.56 -14.14
N LYS A 347 -21.20 -27.44 -14.25
CA LYS A 347 -21.43 -28.86 -14.59
C LYS A 347 -22.29 -29.57 -13.54
N ARG A 348 -22.19 -29.20 -12.27
CA ARG A 348 -23.00 -29.79 -11.18
C ARG A 348 -24.47 -29.43 -11.25
N PHE A 349 -24.80 -28.24 -11.75
CA PHE A 349 -26.19 -27.83 -11.92
C PHE A 349 -26.91 -28.58 -13.05
N LYS A 350 -26.19 -29.32 -13.93
CA LYS A 350 -26.73 -30.19 -15.00
C LYS A 350 -27.66 -29.51 -16.01
N PHE A 351 -27.69 -28.18 -16.09
CA PHE A 351 -28.41 -27.45 -17.13
C PHE A 351 -27.51 -27.28 -18.37
N GLY A 352 -28.09 -27.35 -19.57
CA GLY A 352 -27.34 -27.06 -20.79
C GLY A 352 -26.96 -25.57 -20.85
N GLU A 353 -25.73 -25.25 -21.26
CA GLU A 353 -25.20 -23.88 -21.29
C GLU A 353 -26.07 -22.91 -22.13
N ALA A 354 -26.68 -23.40 -23.21
CA ALA A 354 -27.56 -22.61 -24.07
C ALA A 354 -29.00 -22.44 -23.52
N SER A 355 -29.37 -23.18 -22.47
CA SER A 355 -30.70 -23.08 -21.86
C SER A 355 -30.86 -21.76 -21.11
N HIS A 356 -32.10 -21.30 -20.94
CA HIS A 356 -32.40 -20.08 -20.18
C HIS A 356 -31.79 -20.13 -18.77
N THR A 357 -31.93 -21.26 -18.06
CA THR A 357 -31.35 -21.49 -16.73
C THR A 357 -29.83 -21.56 -16.75
N GLY A 358 -29.24 -22.18 -17.78
CA GLY A 358 -27.77 -22.21 -17.96
C GLY A 358 -27.18 -20.81 -18.13
N LYS A 359 -27.79 -19.97 -18.98
CA LYS A 359 -27.41 -18.56 -19.15
C LYS A 359 -27.55 -17.76 -17.86
N HIS A 360 -28.60 -18.00 -17.08
CA HIS A 360 -28.78 -17.37 -15.77
C HIS A 360 -27.68 -17.76 -14.77
N ILE A 361 -27.25 -19.03 -14.73
CA ILE A 361 -26.16 -19.46 -13.84
C ILE A 361 -24.83 -18.84 -14.27
N VAL A 362 -24.55 -18.79 -15.58
CA VAL A 362 -23.35 -18.11 -16.09
C VAL A 362 -23.36 -16.64 -15.69
N HIS A 363 -24.48 -15.94 -15.89
CA HIS A 363 -24.64 -14.56 -15.47
C HIS A 363 -24.46 -14.39 -13.96
N LEU A 364 -25.05 -15.27 -13.15
CA LEU A 364 -24.88 -15.25 -11.70
C LEU A 364 -23.40 -15.34 -11.33
N MET A 365 -22.68 -16.31 -11.88
CA MET A 365 -21.23 -16.47 -11.64
C MET A 365 -20.43 -15.23 -12.10
N GLU A 366 -20.83 -14.57 -13.18
CA GLU A 366 -20.19 -13.32 -13.64
C GLU A 366 -20.49 -12.11 -12.73
N THR A 367 -21.63 -12.12 -12.04
CA THR A 367 -22.04 -11.03 -11.13
C THR A 367 -21.59 -11.22 -9.69
N LEU A 368 -21.22 -12.44 -9.29
CA LEU A 368 -20.69 -12.71 -7.96
C LEU A 368 -19.40 -11.91 -7.70
N PRO A 369 -19.15 -11.50 -6.44
CA PRO A 369 -17.88 -10.88 -6.05
C PRO A 369 -16.71 -11.81 -6.39
N ARG A 370 -15.69 -11.30 -7.08
CA ARG A 370 -14.59 -12.12 -7.62
C ARG A 370 -13.78 -12.77 -6.51
N ASP A 371 -13.66 -12.06 -5.42
CA ASP A 371 -12.99 -12.50 -4.24
C ASP A 371 -13.68 -13.71 -3.59
N GLU A 372 -15.01 -13.75 -3.56
CA GLU A 372 -15.78 -14.94 -3.14
C GLU A 372 -15.50 -16.14 -4.07
N ILE A 373 -15.48 -15.92 -5.39
CA ILE A 373 -15.20 -16.98 -6.38
C ILE A 373 -13.78 -17.52 -6.24
N MET A 374 -12.80 -16.64 -6.01
CA MET A 374 -11.39 -17.04 -5.85
C MET A 374 -11.18 -17.95 -4.64
N GLN A 375 -11.85 -17.63 -3.52
CA GLN A 375 -11.77 -18.39 -2.27
C GLN A 375 -12.58 -19.69 -2.30
N SER A 376 -13.69 -19.72 -3.03
CA SER A 376 -14.62 -20.84 -3.01
C SER A 376 -14.01 -22.11 -3.61
N SER A 377 -14.54 -23.26 -3.18
CA SER A 377 -14.33 -24.54 -3.82
C SER A 377 -15.38 -24.77 -4.91
N SER A 378 -15.27 -25.86 -5.68
CA SER A 378 -16.38 -26.25 -6.58
C SER A 378 -17.57 -26.87 -5.83
N ASP A 379 -17.33 -27.39 -4.63
CA ASP A 379 -18.34 -27.79 -3.62
C ASP A 379 -18.84 -26.54 -2.91
#